data_AF-A0A7V9I7G0-F1
#
_entry.id   AF-A0A7V9I7G0-F1
#
_cell.length_a   1.000
_cell.length_b   1.000
_cell.length_c   1.000
_cell.angle_alpha   90.00
_cell.angle_beta   90.00
_cell.angle_gamma   90.00
#
_symmetry.space_group_name_H-M   'P 1'
#
loop_
_entity.id
_entity.type
_entity.pdbx_description
1 polymer ?
#
loop_
_entity_poly.entity_id
_entity_poly.type
_entity_poly.pdbx_seq_one_letter_code
_entity_poly.pdbx_strand_id
1 'polypeptide(L)' 'SDNNAAERDLRHLVTARKISGGTRSSQGTQTKMALSTLFSTWAARGLDPLAACRHLLTSPQL' A
#
# COMPACT_ATOMS: atom_id res chain seq x y z
N SER A 1 -26.16 6.06 -9.21
CA SER A 1 -24.89 5.76 -9.88
C SER A 1 -23.85 5.59 -8.79
N ASP A 2 -23.66 4.35 -8.32
CA ASP A 2 -22.86 4.01 -7.14
C ASP A 2 -21.37 4.17 -7.44
N ASN A 3 -20.88 5.39 -7.24
CA ASN A 3 -19.48 5.76 -7.37
C ASN A 3 -18.73 5.32 -6.09
N ASN A 4 -18.66 4.00 -5.89
CA ASN A 4 -18.14 3.37 -4.68
C ASN A 4 -16.69 3.78 -4.43
N ALA A 5 -16.41 4.38 -3.26
CA ALA A 5 -15.08 4.85 -2.86
C ALA A 5 -14.02 3.74 -2.99
N ALA A 6 -14.43 2.48 -2.75
CA ALA A 6 -13.56 1.31 -2.91
C ALA A 6 -13.04 1.12 -4.35
N GLU A 7 -13.88 1.36 -5.36
CA GLU A 7 -13.46 1.26 -6.76
C GLU A 7 -12.52 2.40 -7.14
N ARG A 8 -12.72 3.59 -6.55
CA ARG A 8 -11.83 4.75 -6.75
C ARG A 8 -10.44 4.51 -6.17
N ASP A 9 -10.35 3.90 -4.99
CA ASP A 9 -9.06 3.52 -4.39
C ASP A 9 -8.31 2.48 -5.24
N LEU A 10 -9.04 1.54 -5.86
CA LEU A 10 -8.47 0.56 -6.78
C LEU A 10 -7.81 1.19 -8.02
N ARG A 11 -8.28 2.36 -8.48
CA ARG A 11 -7.70 3.03 -9.68
C ARG A 11 -6.26 3.47 -9.47
N HIS A 12 -5.89 3.85 -8.24
CA HIS A 12 -4.51 4.19 -7.90
C HIS A 12 -3.60 2.96 -7.93
N LEU A 13 -4.10 1.80 -7.48
CA LEU A 13 -3.39 0.53 -7.53
C LEU A 13 -3.16 0.05 -8.97
N VAL A 14 -4.15 0.20 -9.86
CA VAL A 14 -4.03 -0.17 -11.28
C VAL A 14 -3.03 0.72 -12.02
N THR A 15 -2.99 2.03 -11.71
CA THR A 15 -1.99 2.95 -12.28
C THR A 15 -0.59 2.61 -11.81
N ALA A 16 -0.41 2.35 -10.50
CA ALA A 16 0.88 1.93 -9.95
C ALA A 16 1.39 0.62 -10.60
N ARG A 17 0.49 -0.34 -10.87
CA ARG A 17 0.80 -1.59 -11.60
C ARG A 17 1.40 -1.32 -12.99
N LYS A 18 0.85 -0.35 -13.73
CA LYS A 18 1.31 -0.04 -15.10
C LYS A 18 2.72 0.54 -15.10
N ILE A 19 3.07 1.36 -14.10
CA ILE A 19 4.35 2.08 -14.03
C ILE A 19 5.46 1.23 -13.39
N SER A 20 5.24 0.61 -12.23
CA SER A 20 6.33 -0.07 -11.51
C SER A 20 6.48 -1.55 -11.85
N GLY A 21 5.50 -2.17 -12.53
CA GLY A 21 5.50 -3.61 -12.82
C GLY A 21 5.42 -4.51 -11.57
N GLY A 22 5.33 -3.92 -10.38
CA GLY A 22 5.43 -4.60 -9.09
C GLY A 22 4.30 -5.60 -8.81
N THR A 23 3.32 -5.77 -9.68
CA THR A 23 2.27 -6.79 -9.59
C THR A 23 2.22 -7.70 -10.83
N ARG A 24 3.33 -7.82 -11.56
CA ARG A 24 3.48 -8.75 -12.71
C ARG A 24 3.85 -10.18 -12.29
N SER A 25 4.16 -10.38 -11.00
CA SER A 25 4.31 -11.69 -10.38
C SER A 25 3.36 -11.82 -9.18
N SER A 26 3.06 -13.05 -8.78
CA SER A 26 2.29 -13.35 -7.56
C SER A 26 2.96 -12.74 -6.33
N GLN A 27 4.28 -12.92 -6.22
CA GLN A 27 5.11 -12.35 -5.16
C GLN A 27 5.01 -10.81 -5.10
N GLY A 28 5.17 -10.13 -6.24
CA GLY A 28 5.04 -8.69 -6.29
C GLY A 28 3.65 -8.20 -5.90
N THR A 29 2.60 -8.93 -6.33
CA THR A 29 1.21 -8.62 -5.95
C THR A 29 1.02 -8.73 -4.44
N GLN A 30 1.53 -9.80 -3.82
CA GLN A 30 1.46 -9.99 -2.38
C GLN A 30 2.19 -8.88 -1.62
N THR A 31 3.41 -8.52 -2.05
CA THR A 31 4.16 -7.39 -1.47
C THR A 31 3.40 -6.08 -1.59
N LYS A 32 2.81 -5.80 -2.77
CA LYS A 32 2.04 -4.57 -2.99
C LYS A 32 0.81 -4.51 -2.09
N MET A 33 0.09 -5.62 -1.92
CA MET A 33 -1.05 -5.70 -1.00
C MET A 33 -0.61 -5.48 0.44
N ALA A 34 0.47 -6.12 0.89
CA ALA A 34 1.00 -5.94 2.24
C ALA A 34 1.37 -4.47 2.52
N LEU A 35 2.10 -3.83 1.60
CA LEU A 35 2.46 -2.41 1.71
C LEU A 35 1.23 -1.50 1.70
N SER A 36 0.22 -1.79 0.86
CA SER A 36 -1.03 -1.04 0.84
C SER A 36 -1.74 -1.11 2.19
N THR A 37 -1.85 -2.31 2.77
CA THR A 37 -2.46 -2.50 4.09
C THR A 37 -1.71 -1.71 5.17
N LEU A 38 -0.38 -1.75 5.18
CA LEU A 38 0.44 -1.00 6.15
C LEU A 38 0.20 0.51 6.04
N PHE A 39 0.31 1.08 4.84
CA PHE A 39 0.17 2.51 4.64
C PHE A 39 -1.24 3.01 4.88
N SER A 40 -2.26 2.26 4.44
CA SER A 40 -3.67 2.57 4.74
C SER A 40 -3.93 2.51 6.24
N THR A 41 -3.35 1.56 6.97
CA THR A 41 -3.49 1.46 8.44
C THR A 41 -2.85 2.65 9.15
N TRP A 42 -1.65 3.07 8.76
CA TRP A 42 -1.00 4.23 9.35
C TRP A 42 -1.77 5.52 9.05
N ALA A 43 -2.24 5.71 7.82
CA ALA A 43 -3.08 6.85 7.45
C ALA A 43 -4.39 6.88 8.27
N ALA A 44 -5.07 5.74 8.42
CA ALA A 44 -6.29 5.64 9.22
C ALA A 44 -6.06 5.94 10.72
N ARG A 45 -4.83 5.74 11.21
CA ARG A 45 -4.42 6.08 12.58
C ARG A 45 -3.88 7.51 12.71
N GLY A 46 -3.88 8.30 11.64
CA GLY A 46 -3.32 9.66 11.64
C GLY A 46 -1.79 9.71 11.80
N LEU A 47 -1.10 8.62 11.49
CA LEU A 47 0.36 8.53 11.55
C LEU A 47 0.97 9.00 10.22
N ASP A 48 2.11 9.69 10.30
CA ASP A 48 2.92 9.98 9.11
C ASP A 48 3.49 8.65 8.54
N PRO A 49 3.10 8.26 7.31
CA PRO A 49 3.56 7.01 6.72
C PRO A 49 5.07 6.95 6.57
N LEU A 50 5.76 8.08 6.31
CA LEU A 50 7.21 8.07 6.13
C LEU A 50 7.94 7.78 7.44
N ALA A 51 7.58 8.49 8.51
CA ALA A 51 8.13 8.24 9.84
C ALA A 51 7.83 6.81 10.33
N ALA A 52 6.60 6.33 10.15
CA ALA A 52 6.20 4.97 10.54
C ALA A 52 6.97 3.90 9.74
N CYS A 53 7.18 4.11 8.44
CA CYS A 53 7.93 3.20 7.60
C CYS A 53 9.42 3.17 8.00
N ARG A 54 10.02 4.32 8.29
CA ARG A 54 11.39 4.39 8.80
C ARG A 54 11.51 3.64 10.12
N HIS A 55 10.60 3.87 11.06
CA HIS A 55 10.57 3.17 12.35
C HIS A 55 10.49 1.65 12.14
N LEU A 56 9.59 1.17 11.27
CA LEU A 56 9.45 -0.26 10.97
C LEU A 56 10.75 -0.87 10.43
N LEU A 57 11.45 -0.17 9.53
CA LEU A 57 12.70 -0.65 8.93
C LEU A 57 13.89 -0.64 9.90
N THR A 58 13.90 0.28 10.86
CA THR A 58 14.98 0.38 11.86
C THR A 58 14.68 -0.40 13.15
N SER A 59 13.45 -0.89 13.31
CA SER A 59 13.09 -1.71 14.46
C SER A 59 13.72 -3.09 14.35
N PRO A 60 14.32 -3.64 15.43
CA PRO A 60 14.76 -5.02 15.43
C PRO A 60 13.56 -5.93 15.16
N GLN A 61 13.66 -6.75 14.13
CA GLN A 61 12.67 -7.79 13.84
C GLN A 61 13.04 -8.98 14.72
N LEU A 62 12.14 -9.33 15.65
CA LEU A 62 12.28 -10.48 16.55
C LEU A 62 12.34 -11.79 15.77
#